data_AF-A0A385BZ28-F1
#
_entry.id   AF-A0A385BZ28-F1
#
_cell.length_a   1.000
_cell.length_b   1.000
_cell.length_c   1.000
_cell.angle_alpha   90.00
_cell.angle_beta   90.00
_cell.angle_gamma   90.00
#
_symmetry.space_group_name_H-M   'P 1'
#
loop_
_entity.id
_entity.type
_entity.pdbx_description
1 polymer ?
#
loop_
_entity_poly.entity_id
_entity_poly.type
_entity_poly.pdbx_seq_one_letter_code
_entity_poly.pdbx_strand_id
1 'polypeptide(L)'
;ADCFTYDPGFMSTASCQSTITYIDGDKGILRHRGYDIKDLAEKSDFLEVAYLLIYGELPSGEQYNNFTKQVAHHSLVNERLHYLFQTFCSSSHPM
;
A
#
# COMPACT_ATOMS: atom_id res chain seq x y z
N ALA A 1 -8.39 4.91 40.53
CA ALA A 1 -7.90 6.19 39.99
C ALA A 1 -8.01 6.08 38.48
N ASP A 2 -9.08 6.64 37.92
CA ASP A 2 -9.29 6.67 36.47
C ASP A 2 -8.43 7.79 35.90
N CYS A 3 -7.28 7.41 35.34
CA CYS A 3 -6.39 8.32 34.65
C CYS A 3 -6.22 7.83 33.20
N PHE A 4 -6.19 8.77 32.27
CA PHE A 4 -5.95 8.50 30.84
C PHE A 4 -4.54 8.97 30.47
N THR A 5 -3.98 8.37 29.42
CA THR A 5 -2.77 8.87 28.77
C THR A 5 -3.12 10.09 27.92
N TYR A 6 -2.28 11.13 27.97
CA TYR A 6 -2.41 12.32 27.13
C TYR A 6 -1.23 12.37 26.16
N ASP A 7 -1.50 12.07 24.88
CA ASP A 7 -0.51 12.02 23.79
C ASP A 7 -1.13 12.59 22.49
N PRO A 8 -1.28 13.93 22.39
CA PRO A 8 -1.82 14.56 21.19
C PRO A 8 -0.90 14.30 19.99
N GLY A 9 -1.42 13.60 18.98
CA GLY A 9 -0.66 13.19 17.80
C GLY A 9 -0.09 11.78 17.84
N PHE A 10 -0.33 11.02 18.91
CA PHE A 10 0.01 9.58 19.03
C PHE A 10 1.50 9.26 18.82
N MET A 11 2.40 10.17 19.18
CA MET A 11 3.83 10.01 18.92
C MET A 11 4.45 8.85 19.72
N SER A 12 3.87 8.51 20.87
CA SER A 12 4.36 7.43 21.76
C SER A 12 3.33 6.30 21.92
N THR A 13 2.25 6.31 21.15
CA THR A 13 1.13 5.36 21.31
C THR A 13 0.98 4.49 20.06
N ALA A 14 1.23 3.19 20.20
CA ALA A 14 0.96 2.22 19.13
C ALA A 14 -0.55 1.90 19.08
N SER A 15 -1.24 2.31 18.00
CA SER A 15 -2.69 2.14 17.85
C SER A 15 -3.11 0.77 17.30
N CYS A 16 -2.22 0.08 16.59
CA CYS A 16 -2.50 -1.23 16.02
C CYS A 16 -1.26 -2.13 16.00
N GLN A 17 -1.50 -3.43 15.92
CA GLN A 17 -0.49 -4.42 15.58
C GLN A 17 -0.48 -4.61 14.05
N SER A 18 0.71 -4.61 13.45
CA SER A 18 0.87 -4.83 12.01
C SER A 18 2.12 -5.65 11.72
N THR A 19 2.03 -6.49 10.69
CA THR A 19 3.14 -7.28 10.14
C THR A 19 3.50 -6.84 8.71
N ILE A 20 3.06 -5.65 8.29
CA ILE A 20 3.18 -5.18 6.90
C ILE A 20 4.52 -4.48 6.66
N THR A 21 4.81 -3.42 7.41
CA THR A 21 6.00 -2.59 7.21
C THR A 21 6.70 -2.33 8.54
N TYR A 22 8.02 -2.41 8.53
CA TYR A 22 8.86 -2.06 9.66
C TYR A 22 9.81 -0.92 9.27
N ILE A 23 9.97 0.05 10.18
CA ILE A 23 10.83 1.20 10.00
C ILE A 23 11.69 1.35 11.26
N ASP A 24 13.00 1.44 11.08
CA ASP A 24 13.97 1.88 12.10
C ASP A 24 14.71 3.08 11.52
N GLY A 25 14.29 4.28 11.95
CA GLY A 25 14.83 5.55 11.44
C GLY A 25 16.30 5.77 11.80
N ASP A 26 16.72 5.33 12.99
CA ASP A 26 18.09 5.51 13.48
C ASP A 26 19.09 4.66 12.70
N LYS A 27 18.66 3.45 12.28
CA LYS A 27 19.48 2.56 11.44
C LYS A 27 19.22 2.73 9.93
N GLY A 28 18.25 3.56 9.54
CA GLY A 28 17.86 3.74 8.14
C GLY A 28 17.26 2.48 7.49
N ILE A 29 16.55 1.65 8.27
CA ILE A 29 15.97 0.40 7.78
C ILE A 29 14.50 0.63 7.42
N LEU A 30 14.12 0.20 6.22
CA LEU A 30 12.73 0.10 5.79
C LEU A 30 12.50 -1.28 5.19
N ARG A 31 11.50 -2.01 5.70
CA ARG A 31 11.18 -3.37 5.24
C ARG A 31 9.71 -3.55 4.98
N HIS A 32 9.36 -4.20 3.87
CA HIS A 32 8.01 -4.69 3.58
C HIS A 32 7.96 -6.20 3.74
N ARG A 33 7.08 -6.69 4.61
CA ARG A 33 6.94 -8.12 4.96
C ARG A 33 8.28 -8.80 5.31
N GLY A 34 9.21 -8.04 5.90
CA GLY A 34 10.54 -8.50 6.27
C GLY A 34 11.62 -8.34 5.20
N TYR A 35 11.27 -8.07 3.93
CA TYR A 35 12.22 -7.81 2.85
C TYR A 35 12.71 -6.36 2.88
N ASP A 36 14.01 -6.16 2.66
CA ASP A 36 14.60 -4.82 2.57
C ASP A 36 14.06 -4.06 1.37
N ILE A 37 13.73 -2.78 1.56
CA ILE A 37 13.20 -1.94 0.47
C ILE A 37 14.17 -1.85 -0.71
N LYS A 38 15.48 -1.88 -0.45
CA LYS A 38 16.49 -1.83 -1.52
C LYS A 38 16.42 -3.06 -2.40
N ASP A 39 16.27 -4.24 -1.80
CA ASP A 39 16.14 -5.50 -2.53
C ASP A 39 14.87 -5.52 -3.39
N LEU A 40 13.75 -5.06 -2.83
CA LEU A 40 12.49 -4.97 -3.58
C LEU A 40 12.59 -3.98 -4.74
N ALA A 41 13.22 -2.81 -4.53
CA ALA A 41 13.36 -1.80 -5.58
C ALA A 41 14.29 -2.23 -6.73
N GLU A 42 15.34 -3.02 -6.44
CA GLU A 42 16.30 -3.48 -7.46
C GLU A 42 15.85 -4.76 -8.18
N LYS A 43 15.09 -5.63 -7.52
CA LYS A 43 14.83 -7.01 -7.99
C LYS A 43 13.36 -7.32 -8.29
N SER A 44 12.44 -6.46 -7.87
CA SER A 44 11.00 -6.68 -7.96
C SER A 44 10.31 -5.54 -8.73
N ASP A 45 9.04 -5.71 -9.05
CA ASP A 45 8.20 -4.68 -9.66
C ASP A 45 7.01 -4.27 -8.76
N PHE A 46 6.27 -3.25 -9.21
CA PHE A 46 5.15 -2.73 -8.44
C PHE A 46 4.05 -3.76 -8.17
N LEU A 47 3.70 -4.61 -9.14
CA LEU A 47 2.61 -5.58 -8.97
C LEU A 47 3.04 -6.74 -8.06
N GLU A 48 4.30 -7.15 -8.14
CA GLU A 48 4.86 -8.15 -7.23
C GLU A 48 4.91 -7.63 -5.79
N VAL A 49 5.34 -6.38 -5.58
CA VAL A 49 5.30 -5.73 -4.25
C VAL A 49 3.87 -5.52 -3.77
N ALA A 50 2.93 -5.15 -4.65
CA ALA A 50 1.52 -5.03 -4.29
C ALA A 50 0.95 -6.38 -3.83
N TYR A 51 1.28 -7.46 -4.54
CA TYR A 51 0.92 -8.82 -4.13
C TYR A 51 1.49 -9.15 -2.75
N LEU A 52 2.80 -8.90 -2.54
CA LEU A 52 3.48 -9.10 -1.26
C LEU A 52 2.77 -8.38 -0.10
N LEU A 53 2.38 -7.12 -0.31
CA LEU A 53 1.70 -6.33 0.73
C LEU A 53 0.31 -6.87 1.06
N ILE A 54 -0.46 -7.26 0.05
CA ILE A 54 -1.82 -7.79 0.20
C ILE A 54 -1.80 -9.18 0.85
N TYR A 55 -0.98 -10.10 0.34
CA TYR A 55 -1.03 -11.52 0.69
C TYR A 55 0.03 -11.95 1.72
N GLY A 56 1.07 -11.14 1.94
CA GLY A 56 2.09 -11.37 2.96
C GLY A 56 3.35 -12.08 2.47
N GLU A 57 3.32 -12.69 1.29
CA GLU A 57 4.44 -13.45 0.71
C GLU A 57 4.65 -13.09 -0.77
N LEU A 58 5.85 -13.32 -1.30
CA LEU A 58 6.14 -13.12 -2.71
C LEU A 58 5.37 -14.15 -3.55
N PRO A 59 4.80 -13.74 -4.71
CA PRO A 59 4.06 -14.66 -5.56
C PRO A 59 5.00 -15.68 -6.23
N SER A 60 4.51 -16.90 -6.41
CA SER A 60 5.06 -17.81 -7.41
C SER A 60 4.83 -17.29 -8.84
N GLY A 61 5.56 -17.80 -9.82
CA GLY A 61 5.41 -17.36 -11.21
C GLY A 61 3.99 -17.53 -11.78
N GLU A 62 3.25 -18.56 -11.34
CA GLU A 62 1.85 -18.74 -11.73
C GLU A 62 0.92 -17.73 -11.04
N GLN A 63 1.12 -17.49 -9.74
CA GLN A 63 0.35 -16.51 -8.97
C GLN A 63 0.55 -15.09 -9.51
N TYR A 64 1.79 -14.73 -9.83
CA TYR A 64 2.11 -13.42 -10.41
C TYR A 64 1.40 -13.23 -11.75
N ASN A 65 1.49 -14.21 -12.65
CA ASN A 65 0.81 -14.14 -13.95
C ASN A 65 -0.72 -14.04 -13.82
N ASN A 66 -1.32 -14.76 -12.87
CA ASN A 66 -2.75 -14.66 -12.60
C ASN A 66 -3.11 -13.28 -12.04
N PHE A 67 -2.37 -12.80 -11.04
CA PHE A 67 -2.59 -11.50 -10.43
C PHE A 67 -2.50 -10.36 -11.45
N THR A 68 -1.45 -10.34 -12.28
CA THR A 68 -1.27 -9.33 -13.32
C THR A 68 -2.43 -9.35 -14.33
N LYS A 69 -2.91 -10.54 -14.74
CA LYS A 69 -4.09 -10.66 -15.61
C LYS A 69 -5.36 -10.15 -14.92
N GLN A 70 -5.55 -10.43 -13.64
CA GLN A 70 -6.71 -9.95 -12.89
C GLN A 70 -6.69 -8.43 -12.78
N VAL A 71 -5.55 -7.82 -12.45
CA VAL A 71 -5.43 -6.36 -12.36
C VAL A 71 -5.70 -5.72 -13.73
N ALA A 72 -5.12 -6.25 -14.80
CA ALA A 72 -5.36 -5.74 -16.15
C ALA A 72 -6.83 -5.93 -16.60
N HIS A 73 -7.48 -7.04 -16.24
CA HIS A 73 -8.87 -7.28 -16.59
C HIS A 73 -9.83 -6.29 -15.90
N HIS A 74 -9.53 -5.90 -14.66
CA HIS A 74 -10.36 -4.99 -13.86
C HIS A 74 -9.90 -3.53 -13.95
N SER A 75 -8.96 -3.17 -14.83
CA SER A 75 -8.51 -1.79 -14.99
C SER A 75 -9.50 -0.90 -15.74
N LEU A 76 -10.44 -1.50 -16.48
CA LEU A 76 -11.49 -0.77 -17.18
C LEU A 76 -12.56 -0.29 -16.20
N VAL A 77 -12.84 1.01 -16.24
CA VAL A 77 -13.88 1.63 -15.43
C VAL A 77 -15.21 1.66 -16.18
N ASN A 78 -16.31 1.61 -15.44
CA ASN A 78 -17.64 1.75 -16.03
C ASN A 78 -17.79 3.12 -16.69
N GLU A 79 -18.35 3.19 -17.90
CA GLU A 79 -18.52 4.42 -18.68
C GLU A 79 -19.29 5.51 -17.91
N ARG A 80 -20.17 5.15 -16.97
CA ARG A 80 -20.88 6.12 -16.13
C ARG A 80 -19.96 7.02 -15.31
N LEU A 81 -18.75 6.56 -14.98
CA LEU A 81 -17.75 7.38 -14.29
C LEU A 81 -17.29 8.55 -15.16
N HIS A 82 -17.29 8.41 -16.49
CA HIS A 82 -16.94 9.51 -17.39
C HIS A 82 -17.89 10.71 -17.21
N TYR A 83 -19.20 10.46 -17.13
CA TYR A 83 -20.18 11.51 -16.88
C TYR A 83 -20.02 12.16 -15.50
N LEU A 84 -19.66 11.36 -14.48
CA LEU A 84 -19.35 11.92 -13.16
C LEU A 84 -18.19 12.91 -13.24
N PHE A 85 -17.12 12.59 -13.97
CA PHE A 85 -15.98 13.49 -14.12
C PHE A 85 -16.34 14.81 -14.82
N GLN A 86 -17.31 14.80 -15.74
CA GLN A 86 -17.79 16.02 -16.39
C GLN A 86 -18.55 16.97 -15.45
N THR A 87 -18.98 16.51 -14.27
CA THR A 87 -19.66 17.38 -13.30
C THR A 87 -18.70 18.26 -12.51
N PHE A 88 -17.42 17.91 -12.46
CA PHE A 88 -16.41 18.71 -11.79
C PHE A 88 -16.03 19.93 -12.65
N CYS A 89 -15.60 21.00 -11.97
CA CYS A 89 -14.99 22.11 -12.67
C CYS A 89 -13.69 21.64 -13.34
N SER A 90 -13.35 22.21 -14.51
CA SER A 90 -12.11 21.87 -15.21
C SER A 90 -10.84 22.20 -14.41
N SER A 91 -10.93 23.10 -13.42
CA SER A 91 -9.86 23.45 -12.49
C SER A 91 -9.99 22.76 -11.13
N SER A 92 -10.87 21.77 -10.98
CA SER A 92 -10.96 21.00 -9.74
C SER A 92 -9.63 20.33 -9.45
N HIS A 93 -9.24 20.34 -8.18
CA HIS A 93 -8.04 19.65 -7.74
C HIS A 93 -8.23 18.12 -7.90
N PRO A 94 -7.21 17.35 -8.34
CA PRO A 94 -7.34 15.91 -8.56
C PRO A 94 -7.63 15.06 -7.30
N MET A 95 -7.22 15.56 -6.13
CA MET A 95 -7.56 15.02 -4.79
C MET A 95 -8.73 15.81 -4.20
#